data_AF-A0AAJ5NCI3-F1
#
_entry.id   AF-A0AAJ5NCI3-F1
#
_cell.length_a   1.000
_cell.length_b   1.000
_cell.length_c   1.000
_cell.angle_alpha   90.00
_cell.angle_beta   90.00
_cell.angle_gamma   90.00
#
_symmetry.space_group_name_H-M   'P 1'
#
loop_
_entity.id
_entity.type
_entity.pdbx_description
1 polymer ?
#
loop_
_entity_poly.entity_id
_entity_poly.type
_entity_poly.pdbx_seq_one_letter_code
_entity_poly.pdbx_strand_id
1 'polypeptide(L)'
;MLDLDHPMTPYILKAAEIEDRIRRRLLAWRDAPASGQAASATAEITGQLIPLLRALNDERFGADQGIAATLDALHAAVGNGDPETSWQAFLQLAEGPGRNFGTWAI
;
A
#
# COMPACT_ATOMS: atom_id res chain seq x y z
N MET A 1 -1.54 -24.22 10.35
CA MET A 1 -2.87 -23.67 10.69
C MET A 1 -2.65 -22.20 10.97
N LEU A 2 -3.27 -21.30 10.21
CA LEU A 2 -3.27 -19.87 10.52
C LEU A 2 -4.07 -19.70 11.81
N ASP A 3 -3.42 -19.28 12.90
CA ASP A 3 -4.09 -18.88 14.13
C ASP A 3 -4.92 -17.63 13.85
N LEU A 4 -6.20 -17.85 13.56
CA LEU A 4 -7.20 -16.80 13.30
C LEU A 4 -7.59 -16.04 14.59
N ASP A 5 -7.02 -16.40 15.75
CA ASP A 5 -7.28 -15.83 17.07
C ASP A 5 -6.31 -14.69 17.46
N HIS A 6 -5.41 -14.26 16.56
CA HIS A 6 -4.62 -13.05 16.83
C HIS A 6 -5.51 -11.79 16.67
N PRO A 7 -5.52 -10.87 17.65
CA PRO A 7 -6.30 -9.63 17.57
C PRO A 7 -5.89 -8.71 16.40
N MET A 8 -4.77 -9.00 15.72
CA MET A 8 -4.28 -8.27 14.55
C MET A 8 -4.74 -8.86 13.21
N THR A 9 -5.19 -10.12 13.16
CA THR A 9 -5.61 -10.83 11.93
C THR A 9 -6.63 -10.05 11.07
N PRO A 10 -7.71 -9.44 11.62
CA PRO A 10 -8.62 -8.65 10.80
C PRO A 10 -7.99 -7.37 10.23
N TYR A 11 -6.97 -6.81 10.89
CA TYR A 11 -6.28 -5.60 10.43
C TYR A 11 -5.25 -5.92 9.35
N ILE A 12 -4.57 -7.07 9.46
CA ILE A 12 -3.68 -7.58 8.42
C ILE A 12 -4.48 -7.88 7.15
N LEU A 13 -5.66 -8.51 7.27
CA LEU A 13 -6.58 -8.72 6.15
C LEU A 13 -7.04 -7.38 5.52
N LYS A 14 -7.35 -6.39 6.35
CA LYS A 14 -7.75 -5.06 5.88
C LYS A 14 -6.61 -4.31 5.17
N ALA A 15 -5.38 -4.43 5.68
CA ALA A 15 -4.18 -3.92 5.01
C ALA A 15 -3.99 -4.61 3.64
N ALA A 16 -4.07 -5.95 3.60
CA ALA A 16 -3.96 -6.73 2.37
C ALA A 16 -5.06 -6.39 1.35
N GLU A 17 -6.29 -6.11 1.80
CA GLU A 17 -7.37 -5.65 0.92
C GLU A 17 -7.06 -4.29 0.31
N ILE A 18 -6.53 -3.35 1.10
CA ILE A 18 -6.13 -2.03 0.61
C ILE A 18 -4.93 -2.16 -0.35
N GLU A 19 -3.94 -2.98 -0.02
CA GLU A 19 -2.80 -3.27 -0.90
C GLU A 19 -3.24 -3.88 -2.23
N ASP A 20 -4.15 -4.86 -2.22
CA ASP A 20 -4.67 -5.47 -3.44
C ASP A 20 -5.46 -4.46 -4.30
N ARG A 21 -6.16 -3.52 -3.65
CA ARG A 21 -6.84 -2.42 -4.33
C ARG A 21 -5.86 -1.44 -4.97
N ILE A 22 -4.77 -1.10 -4.28
CA ILE A 22 -3.66 -0.30 -4.84
C ILE A 22 -3.03 -1.04 -6.03
N ARG A 23 -2.73 -2.33 -5.87
CA ARG A 23 -2.17 -3.20 -6.92
C ARG A 23 -3.03 -3.18 -8.18
N ARG A 24 -4.35 -3.39 -8.06
CA ARG A 24 -5.28 -3.35 -9.19
C ARG A 24 -5.34 -1.99 -9.86
N ARG A 25 -5.27 -0.90 -9.11
CA ARG A 25 -5.25 0.47 -9.66
C ARG A 25 -3.94 0.80 -10.36
N LEU A 26 -2.79 0.38 -9.81
CA LEU A 26 -1.49 0.53 -10.45
C LEU A 26 -1.39 -0.30 -11.73
N LEU A 27 -1.88 -1.54 -11.73
CA LEU A 27 -1.96 -2.39 -12.92
C LEU A 27 -2.85 -1.77 -14.00
N ALA A 28 -4.04 -1.31 -13.64
CA ALA A 28 -4.94 -0.63 -14.57
C ALA A 28 -4.32 0.65 -15.14
N TRP A 29 -3.57 1.40 -14.32
CA TRP A 29 -2.83 2.58 -14.78
C TRP A 29 -1.69 2.21 -15.74
N ARG A 30 -0.95 1.13 -15.45
CA ARG A 30 0.13 0.63 -16.32
C ARG A 30 -0.39 0.11 -17.65
N ASP A 31 -1.49 -0.65 -17.64
CA ASP A 31 -2.08 -1.25 -18.84
C ASP A 31 -2.87 -0.22 -19.68
N ALA A 32 -3.43 0.81 -19.05
CA ALA A 32 -4.16 1.88 -19.71
C ALA A 32 -3.63 3.27 -19.30
N PRO A 33 -2.48 3.72 -19.85
CA PRO A 33 -1.88 5.02 -19.55
C PRO A 33 -2.66 6.22 -20.12
N ALA A 34 -3.88 6.00 -20.64
CA ALA A 34 -4.75 7.07 -21.11
C ALA A 34 -4.92 8.10 -19.98
N SER A 35 -4.42 9.31 -20.23
CA SER A 35 -3.99 10.28 -19.20
C SER A 35 -5.07 10.68 -18.18
N GLY A 36 -6.36 10.44 -18.46
CA GLY A 36 -7.46 10.68 -17.54
C GLY A 36 -7.66 9.61 -16.45
N GLN A 37 -7.41 8.33 -16.74
CA GLN A 37 -7.57 7.24 -15.77
C GLN A 37 -6.37 7.13 -14.84
N ALA A 38 -5.19 7.43 -15.39
CA ALA A 38 -3.94 7.60 -14.66
C ALA A 38 -4.08 8.58 -13.49
N ALA A 39 -4.44 9.83 -13.77
CA ALA A 39 -4.55 10.88 -12.77
C ALA A 39 -5.63 10.60 -11.73
N SER A 40 -6.74 9.95 -12.12
CA SER A 40 -7.79 9.54 -11.18
C SER A 40 -7.34 8.39 -10.29
N ALA A 41 -6.59 7.42 -10.83
CA ALA A 41 -6.07 6.29 -10.06
C ALA A 41 -4.99 6.76 -9.07
N THR A 42 -4.07 7.62 -9.51
CA THR A 42 -3.04 8.18 -8.64
C THR A 42 -3.65 9.03 -7.54
N ALA A 43 -4.60 9.91 -7.85
CA ALA A 43 -5.28 10.74 -6.85
C ALA A 43 -6.07 9.92 -5.79
N GLU A 44 -6.67 8.79 -6.17
CA GLU A 44 -7.34 7.90 -5.20
C GLU A 44 -6.32 7.16 -4.33
N ILE A 45 -5.22 6.68 -4.92
CA ILE A 45 -4.15 6.00 -4.17
C ILE A 45 -3.52 6.97 -3.16
N THR A 46 -3.11 8.16 -3.59
CA THR A 46 -2.45 9.15 -2.73
C THR A 46 -3.40 9.81 -1.74
N GLY A 47 -4.64 10.09 -2.16
CA GLY A 47 -5.61 10.83 -1.35
C GLY A 47 -6.44 9.98 -0.40
N GLN A 48 -6.59 8.67 -0.65
CA GLN A 48 -7.43 7.79 0.18
C GLN A 48 -6.69 6.55 0.68
N LEU A 49 -6.06 5.78 -0.22
CA LEU A 49 -5.53 4.45 0.13
C LEU A 49 -4.27 4.54 1.01
N ILE A 50 -3.34 5.44 0.70
CA ILE A 50 -2.12 5.66 1.49
C ILE A 50 -2.46 6.21 2.90
N PRO A 51 -3.30 7.26 3.05
CA PRO A 51 -3.73 7.73 4.36
C PRO A 51 -4.43 6.66 5.20
N LEU A 52 -5.24 5.79 4.58
CA LEU A 52 -5.88 4.66 5.26
C LEU A 52 -4.86 3.68 5.82
N LEU A 53 -3.84 3.31 5.04
CA LEU A 53 -2.75 2.45 5.51
C LEU A 53 -1.94 3.13 6.62
N ARG A 54 -1.71 4.44 6.52
CA ARG A 54 -1.01 5.22 7.56
C ARG A 54 -1.78 5.26 8.87
N ALA A 55 -3.10 5.50 8.81
CA ALA A 55 -3.96 5.45 10.00
C ALA A 55 -3.98 4.05 10.62
N LEU A 56 -4.05 3.01 9.78
CA LEU A 56 -3.98 1.63 10.24
C LEU A 56 -2.64 1.34 10.94
N ASN A 57 -1.52 1.82 10.37
CA ASN A 57 -0.18 1.71 10.94
C ASN A 57 -0.08 2.40 12.32
N ASP A 58 -0.57 3.63 12.43
CA ASP A 58 -0.55 4.39 13.68
C ASP A 58 -1.45 3.77 14.76
N GLU A 59 -2.64 3.30 14.39
CA GLU A 59 -3.61 2.73 15.35
C GLU A 59 -3.28 1.31 15.79
N ARG A 60 -2.68 0.48 14.92
CA ARG A 60 -2.60 -0.98 15.14
C ARG A 60 -1.20 -1.56 15.09
N PHE A 61 -0.28 -0.90 14.38
CA PHE A 61 1.11 -1.35 14.23
C PHE A 61 2.08 -0.48 15.04
N GLY A 62 1.56 0.39 15.92
CA GLY A 62 2.37 1.21 16.82
C GLY A 62 3.15 2.32 16.12
N ALA A 63 2.65 2.82 14.98
CA ALA A 63 3.31 3.83 14.17
C ALA A 63 4.72 3.40 13.70
N ASP A 64 4.80 2.19 13.11
CA ASP A 64 6.07 1.69 12.58
C ASP A 64 6.64 2.67 11.54
N GLN A 65 7.85 3.17 11.82
CA GLN A 65 8.50 4.17 10.98
C GLN A 65 8.87 3.63 9.60
N GLY A 66 9.08 2.32 9.44
CA GLY A 66 9.37 1.75 8.13
C GLY A 66 8.13 1.63 7.27
N ILE A 67 6.99 1.22 7.83
CA ILE A 67 5.72 1.24 7.09
C ILE A 67 5.41 2.68 6.68
N ALA A 68 5.53 3.64 7.59
CA ALA A 68 5.34 5.06 7.28
C ALA A 68 6.31 5.57 6.19
N ALA A 69 7.60 5.23 6.25
CA ALA A 69 8.58 5.63 5.24
C ALA A 69 8.30 5.01 3.87
N THR A 70 7.87 3.75 3.83
CA THR A 70 7.56 3.06 2.57
C THR A 70 6.26 3.60 1.96
N LEU A 71 5.28 3.96 2.79
CA LEU A 71 4.07 4.65 2.37
C LEU A 71 4.38 6.05 1.81
N ASP A 72 5.27 6.81 2.45
CA ASP A 72 5.71 8.12 1.94
C ASP A 72 6.50 7.97 0.62
N ALA A 73 7.32 6.92 0.47
CA ALA A 73 8.00 6.61 -0.79
C ALA A 73 7.03 6.24 -1.91
N LEU A 74 6.02 5.41 -1.62
CA LEU A 74 4.95 5.08 -2.55
C LEU A 74 4.15 6.35 -2.93
N HIS A 75 3.85 7.21 -1.96
CA HIS A 75 3.14 8.47 -2.19
C HIS A 75 3.89 9.37 -3.16
N ALA A 76 5.20 9.53 -2.96
CA ALA A 76 6.06 10.30 -3.85
C ALA A 76 6.16 9.67 -5.26
N ALA A 77 6.29 8.34 -5.35
CA ALA A 77 6.36 7.63 -6.63
C ALA A 77 5.08 7.79 -7.46
N VAL A 78 3.92 7.62 -6.81
CA VAL A 78 2.60 7.80 -7.43
C VAL A 78 2.35 9.27 -7.81
N GLY A 79 2.81 10.21 -6.97
CA GLY A 79 2.73 11.65 -7.25
C GLY A 79 3.60 12.11 -8.43
N ASN A 80 4.74 11.45 -8.69
CA ASN A 80 5.60 11.75 -9.83
C ASN A 80 5.02 11.30 -11.18
N GLY A 81 3.93 10.52 -11.18
CA GLY A 81 3.25 10.12 -12.41
C GLY A 81 3.97 9.04 -13.23
N ASP A 82 4.92 8.33 -12.62
CA ASP A 82 5.63 7.21 -13.25
C ASP A 82 5.04 5.87 -12.75
N PRO A 83 4.31 5.13 -13.60
CA PRO A 83 3.64 3.88 -13.20
C PRO A 83 4.63 2.76 -12.87
N GLU A 84 5.80 2.71 -13.50
CA GLU A 84 6.81 1.68 -13.24
C GLU A 84 7.50 1.93 -11.90
N THR A 85 7.84 3.18 -11.62
CA THR A 85 8.42 3.60 -10.33
C THR A 85 7.42 3.38 -9.19
N SER A 86 6.14 3.70 -9.42
CA SER A 86 5.05 3.47 -8.47
C SER A 86 4.84 1.98 -8.19
N TRP A 87 4.92 1.15 -9.23
CA TRP A 87 4.84 -0.29 -9.11
C TRP A 87 6.01 -0.87 -8.33
N GLN A 88 7.25 -0.44 -8.61
CA GLN A 88 8.44 -0.84 -7.84
C GLN A 88 8.34 -0.44 -6.37
N ALA A 89 7.90 0.78 -6.07
CA ALA A 89 7.68 1.23 -4.69
C ALA A 89 6.62 0.37 -3.97
N PHE A 90 5.57 -0.04 -4.69
CA PHE A 90 4.56 -0.95 -4.15
C PHE A 90 5.13 -2.36 -3.91
N LEU A 91 5.95 -2.90 -4.80
CA LEU A 91 6.61 -4.20 -4.59
C LEU A 91 7.55 -4.15 -3.39
N GLN A 92 8.26 -3.04 -3.17
CA GLN A 92 9.05 -2.84 -1.95
C GLN A 92 8.18 -2.82 -0.69
N LEU A 93 6.98 -2.24 -0.74
CA LEU A 93 6.01 -2.28 0.36
C LEU A 93 5.48 -3.70 0.61
N ALA A 94 5.15 -4.46 -0.44
CA ALA A 94 4.51 -5.77 -0.31
C ALA A 94 5.51 -6.91 -0.05
N GLU A 95 6.66 -6.90 -0.71
CA GLU A 95 7.65 -7.99 -0.73
C GLU A 95 8.97 -7.62 -0.06
N GLY A 96 9.13 -6.37 0.40
CA GLY A 96 10.35 -5.89 1.01
C GLY A 96 10.72 -6.67 2.28
N PRO A 97 11.99 -7.10 2.44
CA PRO A 97 12.43 -7.81 3.63
C PRO A 97 12.45 -6.84 4.82
N GLY A 98 11.48 -6.98 5.71
CA GLY A 98 11.62 -6.57 7.11
C GLY A 98 10.63 -5.56 7.67
N ARG A 99 9.78 -4.89 6.88
CA ARG A 99 8.79 -3.92 7.42
C ARG A 99 7.57 -3.74 6.51
N ASN A 100 6.84 -4.84 6.31
CA ASN A 100 5.57 -4.87 5.60
C ASN A 100 4.46 -5.38 6.54
N PHE A 101 3.20 -5.10 6.22
CA PHE A 101 2.07 -5.52 7.06
C PHE A 101 2.05 -7.04 7.28
N GLY A 102 2.60 -7.82 6.35
CA GLY A 102 2.79 -9.27 6.46
C GLY A 102 3.86 -9.71 7.47
N THR A 103 4.84 -8.87 7.83
CA THR A 103 5.82 -9.17 8.90
C THR A 103 5.15 -9.30 10.28
N TRP A 104 4.01 -8.63 10.49
CA TRP A 104 3.22 -8.71 11.72
C TRP A 104 2.21 -9.88 11.73
N ALA A 105 2.14 -10.67 10.65
CA ALA A 105 1.30 -11.85 10.56
C ALA A 105 1.96 -13.13 11.12
N ILE A 106 3.17 -13.01 11.69
CA ILE A 106 4.03 -14.10 12.18
C ILE A 106 4.05 -14.11 13.70
#